data_AF-A0A6A4GV94-F1
#
_entry.id   AF-A0A6A4GV94-F1
#
_cell.length_a   1.000
_cell.length_b   1.000
_cell.length_c   1.000
_cell.angle_alpha   90.00
_cell.angle_beta   90.00
_cell.angle_gamma   90.00
#
_symmetry.space_group_name_H-M   'P 1'
#
loop_
_entity.id
_entity.type
_entity.pdbx_description
1 polymer ?
#
loop_
_entity_poly.entity_id
_entity_poly.type
_entity_poly.pdbx_seq_one_letter_code
_entity_poly.pdbx_strand_id
1 'polypeptide(L)'
;MIAELKRFLLSILLGCTQPLEIIQYASSCIGCTQPNSTSSVSKQLAGSINGLLSLYFVQDVFCFAQTGQIKKIVLHAKKVGYSPDYVALLQHVVRVNPEKGAEFTSQLVNDEAGPMVDVERVVDIFMSQNMIQPATSFLLDALKDNKPEQGPLQTCVLEMNLMHAPQVADAILGNEMFTPYNRPRIANLCEKAGLMQRALEQYEDLADIKCVIVHATTFLVEWLTNYFS
;
A
#
# COMPACT_ATOMS: atom_id res chain seq x y z
N MET A 1 -31.18 26.07 -16.08
CA MET A 1 -29.92 26.84 -16.29
C MET A 1 -28.72 26.15 -15.66
N ILE A 2 -28.67 25.94 -14.33
CA ILE A 2 -27.51 25.27 -13.67
C ILE A 2 -27.34 23.81 -14.14
N ALA A 3 -28.42 23.04 -14.28
CA ALA A 3 -28.35 21.65 -14.75
C ALA A 3 -27.86 21.51 -16.22
N GLU A 4 -28.21 22.48 -17.06
CA GLU A 4 -27.78 22.58 -18.47
C GLU A 4 -26.29 22.93 -18.54
N LEU A 5 -25.83 23.91 -17.74
CA LEU A 5 -24.42 24.25 -17.61
C LEU A 5 -23.58 23.07 -17.09
N LYS A 6 -24.15 22.29 -16.16
CA LYS A 6 -23.52 21.07 -15.63
C LYS A 6 -23.33 20.01 -16.71
N ARG A 7 -24.36 19.76 -17.55
CA ARG A 7 -24.27 18.82 -18.69
C ARG A 7 -23.31 19.31 -19.77
N PHE A 8 -23.30 20.61 -20.04
CA PHE A 8 -22.42 21.22 -21.04
C PHE A 8 -20.95 21.13 -20.63
N LEU A 9 -20.62 21.49 -19.38
CA LEU A 9 -19.29 21.28 -18.81
C LEU A 9 -18.92 19.79 -18.80
N LEU A 10 -19.87 18.91 -18.48
CA LEU A 10 -19.64 17.46 -18.49
C LEU A 10 -19.23 16.96 -19.89
N SER A 11 -19.91 17.44 -20.94
CA SER A 11 -19.62 17.08 -22.33
C SER A 11 -18.28 17.63 -22.84
N ILE A 12 -17.89 18.83 -22.41
CA ILE A 12 -16.60 19.44 -22.79
C ILE A 12 -15.45 18.65 -22.16
N LEU A 13 -15.59 18.33 -20.88
CA LEU A 13 -14.52 17.68 -20.13
C LEU A 13 -14.39 16.19 -20.46
N LEU A 14 -15.45 15.53 -20.95
CA LEU A 14 -15.38 14.17 -21.53
C LEU A 14 -14.58 14.12 -22.86
N GLY A 15 -14.36 15.26 -23.53
CA GLY A 15 -13.64 15.35 -24.80
C GLY A 15 -12.29 16.07 -24.74
N CYS A 16 -11.89 16.61 -23.58
CA CYS A 16 -10.67 17.41 -23.43
C CYS A 16 -9.49 16.58 -22.93
N THR A 17 -8.32 16.79 -23.54
CA THR A 17 -7.03 16.25 -23.08
C THR A 17 -6.38 17.08 -21.96
N GLN A 18 -6.88 18.31 -21.71
CA GLN A 18 -6.43 19.23 -20.66
C GLN A 18 -7.61 19.94 -19.95
N PRO A 19 -8.50 19.18 -19.26
CA PRO A 19 -9.67 19.73 -18.56
C PRO A 19 -9.32 20.71 -17.42
N LEU A 20 -8.09 20.62 -16.91
CA LEU A 20 -7.56 21.36 -15.77
C LEU A 20 -7.47 22.87 -15.99
N GLU A 21 -7.07 23.32 -17.20
CA GLU A 21 -6.98 24.74 -17.52
C GLU A 21 -8.37 25.37 -17.61
N ILE A 22 -9.35 24.63 -18.15
CA ILE A 22 -10.75 25.06 -18.27
C ILE A 22 -11.37 25.22 -16.88
N ILE A 23 -11.08 24.31 -15.96
CA ILE A 23 -11.58 24.34 -14.59
C ILE A 23 -10.93 25.46 -13.76
N GLN A 24 -9.61 25.64 -13.87
CA GLN A 24 -8.92 26.75 -13.20
C GLN A 24 -9.38 28.11 -13.74
N TYR A 25 -9.59 28.21 -15.05
CA TYR A 25 -10.17 29.40 -15.68
C TYR A 25 -11.59 29.66 -15.19
N ALA A 26 -12.44 28.63 -15.11
CA ALA A 26 -13.80 28.79 -14.58
C ALA A 26 -13.80 29.24 -13.11
N SER A 27 -12.87 28.73 -12.29
CA SER A 27 -12.72 29.11 -10.88
C SER A 27 -12.21 30.55 -10.72
N SER A 28 -11.26 30.99 -11.56
CA SER A 28 -10.77 32.37 -11.55
C SER A 28 -11.83 33.37 -12.04
N CYS A 29 -12.67 32.99 -13.01
CA CYS A 29 -13.81 33.80 -13.43
C CYS A 29 -14.84 34.02 -12.31
N ILE A 30 -14.99 33.08 -11.37
CA ILE A 30 -15.88 33.22 -10.21
C ILE A 30 -15.26 34.08 -9.12
N GLY A 31 -13.94 33.96 -8.89
CA GLY A 31 -13.20 34.85 -8.00
C GLY A 31 -13.28 36.32 -8.43
N CYS A 32 -13.47 36.60 -9.73
CA CYS A 32 -13.67 37.95 -10.26
C CYS A 32 -15.10 38.50 -10.13
N THR A 33 -16.09 37.67 -9.73
CA THR A 33 -17.45 38.17 -9.46
C THR A 33 -17.52 38.82 -8.08
N GLN A 34 -17.81 40.12 -8.08
CA GLN A 34 -17.78 41.03 -6.93
C GLN A 34 -18.44 40.46 -5.65
N PRO A 35 -17.89 40.75 -4.45
CA PRO A 35 -18.31 40.21 -3.15
C PRO A 35 -19.74 40.59 -2.68
N ASN A 36 -20.49 41.37 -3.46
CA ASN A 36 -21.78 41.95 -3.05
C ASN A 36 -23.02 41.30 -3.70
N SER A 37 -22.91 40.13 -4.35
CA SER A 37 -24.09 39.35 -4.73
C SER A 37 -24.26 38.12 -3.82
N THR A 38 -24.87 38.34 -2.67
CA THR A 38 -25.43 37.34 -1.74
C THR A 38 -26.60 36.54 -2.36
N SER A 39 -26.57 36.28 -3.67
CA SER A 39 -27.56 35.42 -4.29
C SER A 39 -27.27 33.98 -3.89
N SER A 40 -28.30 33.24 -3.48
CA SER A 40 -28.23 31.79 -3.30
C SER A 40 -27.58 31.10 -4.51
N VAL A 41 -27.73 31.68 -5.70
CA VAL A 41 -27.17 31.25 -6.99
C VAL A 41 -25.64 31.21 -7.00
N SER A 42 -24.91 32.20 -6.48
CA SER A 42 -23.43 32.20 -6.48
C SER A 42 -22.86 31.09 -5.58
N LYS A 43 -23.47 30.87 -4.41
CA LYS A 43 -23.14 29.75 -3.50
C LYS A 43 -23.47 28.39 -4.12
N GLN A 44 -24.61 28.27 -4.80
CA GLN A 44 -25.04 27.02 -5.45
C GLN A 44 -24.19 26.69 -6.69
N LEU A 45 -23.73 27.70 -7.41
CA LEU A 45 -22.81 27.57 -8.53
C LEU A 45 -21.42 27.17 -8.04
N ALA A 46 -20.90 27.81 -6.99
CA ALA A 46 -19.63 27.44 -6.35
C ALA A 46 -19.68 26.00 -5.79
N GLY A 47 -20.77 25.60 -5.13
CA GLY A 47 -20.97 24.21 -4.67
C GLY A 47 -21.08 23.21 -5.83
N SER A 48 -21.74 23.58 -6.93
CA SER A 48 -21.84 22.74 -8.12
C SER A 48 -20.49 22.60 -8.84
N ILE A 49 -19.66 23.64 -8.83
CA ILE A 49 -18.33 23.65 -9.43
C ILE A 49 -17.34 22.91 -8.56
N ASN A 50 -17.40 23.03 -7.24
CA ASN A 50 -16.62 22.19 -6.33
C ASN A 50 -17.01 20.71 -6.45
N GLY A 51 -18.31 20.41 -6.61
CA GLY A 51 -18.77 19.05 -6.87
C GLY A 51 -18.31 18.50 -8.22
N LEU A 52 -18.31 19.33 -9.27
CA LEU A 52 -17.73 18.98 -10.56
C LEU A 52 -16.21 18.81 -10.46
N LEU A 53 -15.50 19.74 -9.82
CA LEU A 53 -14.06 19.63 -9.54
C LEU A 53 -13.73 18.30 -8.85
N SER A 54 -14.51 17.90 -7.84
CA SER A 54 -14.32 16.63 -7.14
C SER A 54 -14.53 15.43 -8.07
N LEU A 55 -15.59 15.43 -8.89
CA LEU A 55 -15.83 14.38 -9.89
C LEU A 55 -14.73 14.32 -10.98
N TYR A 56 -14.25 15.47 -11.44
CA TYR A 56 -13.15 15.57 -12.41
C TYR A 56 -11.82 15.18 -11.83
N PHE A 57 -11.55 15.58 -10.59
CA PHE A 57 -10.33 15.20 -9.90
C PHE A 57 -10.26 13.68 -9.74
N VAL A 58 -11.36 12.99 -9.40
CA VAL A 58 -11.39 11.52 -9.35
C VAL A 58 -11.06 10.89 -10.71
N GLN A 59 -11.56 11.46 -11.80
CA GLN A 59 -11.36 10.95 -13.15
C GLN A 59 -9.96 11.27 -13.72
N ASP A 60 -9.43 12.46 -13.43
CA ASP A 60 -8.06 12.87 -13.75
C ASP A 60 -7.04 12.06 -12.94
N VAL A 61 -7.29 11.84 -11.66
CA VAL A 61 -6.44 11.00 -10.80
C VAL A 61 -6.36 9.57 -11.32
N PHE A 62 -7.47 9.04 -11.81
CA PHE A 62 -7.52 7.72 -12.45
C PHE A 62 -6.74 7.71 -13.77
N CYS A 63 -6.87 8.76 -14.59
CA CYS A 63 -6.11 8.91 -15.83
C CYS A 63 -4.59 9.11 -15.57
N PHE A 64 -4.23 9.89 -14.54
CA PHE A 64 -2.84 10.07 -14.10
C PHE A 64 -2.25 8.80 -13.52
N ALA A 65 -3.05 8.03 -12.79
CA ALA A 65 -2.71 6.69 -12.32
C ALA A 65 -2.42 5.74 -13.50
N GLN A 66 -3.29 5.72 -14.53
CA GLN A 66 -3.10 4.91 -15.73
C GLN A 66 -1.87 5.35 -16.55
N THR A 67 -1.64 6.65 -16.69
CA THR A 67 -0.47 7.20 -17.40
C THR A 67 0.82 7.10 -16.58
N GLY A 68 0.77 6.78 -15.30
CA GLY A 68 1.93 6.67 -14.40
C GLY A 68 2.52 8.02 -13.96
N GLN A 69 1.77 9.11 -14.09
CA GLN A 69 2.20 10.44 -13.65
C GLN A 69 1.86 10.67 -12.17
N ILE A 70 2.28 9.73 -11.34
CA ILE A 70 1.86 9.59 -9.94
C ILE A 70 2.28 10.77 -9.07
N LYS A 71 3.48 11.32 -9.32
CA LYS A 71 3.99 12.53 -8.66
C LYS A 71 3.09 13.74 -8.85
N LYS A 72 2.37 13.83 -9.97
CA LYS A 72 1.44 14.92 -10.24
C LYS A 72 0.16 14.78 -9.42
N ILE A 73 -0.27 13.57 -9.08
CA ILE A 73 -1.49 13.33 -8.29
C ILE A 73 -1.34 13.95 -6.89
N VAL A 74 -0.25 13.63 -6.18
CA VAL A 74 -0.01 14.16 -4.82
C VAL A 74 0.20 15.67 -4.85
N LEU A 75 0.97 16.18 -5.82
CA LEU A 75 1.18 17.63 -5.97
C LEU A 75 -0.12 18.37 -6.29
N HIS A 76 -0.98 17.78 -7.13
CA HIS A 76 -2.25 18.36 -7.52
C HIS A 76 -3.26 18.34 -6.35
N ALA A 77 -3.31 17.25 -5.58
CA ALA A 77 -4.07 17.14 -4.33
C ALA A 77 -3.72 18.27 -3.35
N LYS A 78 -2.42 18.48 -3.13
CA LYS A 78 -1.91 19.56 -2.26
C LYS A 78 -2.28 20.96 -2.78
N LYS A 79 -2.17 21.21 -4.09
CA LYS A 79 -2.50 22.53 -4.70
C LYS A 79 -3.99 22.87 -4.63
N VAL A 80 -4.85 21.87 -4.80
CA VAL A 80 -6.32 22.05 -4.81
C VAL A 80 -6.90 21.95 -3.39
N GLY A 81 -6.11 21.51 -2.40
CA GLY A 81 -6.58 21.29 -1.03
C GLY A 81 -7.56 20.12 -0.92
N TYR A 82 -7.47 19.16 -1.83
CA TYR A 82 -8.32 17.97 -1.88
C TYR A 82 -7.50 16.73 -1.51
N SER A 83 -7.95 15.97 -0.51
CA SER A 83 -7.34 14.69 -0.14
C SER A 83 -8.14 13.54 -0.76
N PRO A 84 -7.63 12.89 -1.83
CA PRO A 84 -8.28 11.70 -2.37
C PRO A 84 -8.17 10.52 -1.38
N ASP A 85 -9.00 9.51 -1.59
CA ASP A 85 -8.81 8.20 -0.97
C ASP A 85 -7.61 7.51 -1.65
N TYR A 86 -6.43 7.65 -1.04
CA TYR A 86 -5.18 7.07 -1.52
C TYR A 86 -5.19 5.54 -1.51
N VAL A 87 -5.99 4.91 -0.62
CA VAL A 87 -6.09 3.45 -0.53
C VAL A 87 -6.86 2.92 -1.72
N ALA A 88 -8.02 3.50 -2.02
CA ALA A 88 -8.82 3.13 -3.20
C ALA A 88 -8.06 3.40 -4.51
N LEU A 89 -7.29 4.49 -4.55
CA LEU A 89 -6.45 4.80 -5.70
C LEU A 89 -5.31 3.80 -5.87
N LEU A 90 -4.60 3.48 -4.80
CA LEU A 90 -3.52 2.50 -4.83
C LEU A 90 -4.04 1.12 -5.26
N GLN A 91 -5.17 0.67 -4.72
CA GLN A 91 -5.85 -0.55 -5.16
C GLN A 91 -6.10 -0.56 -6.67
N HIS A 92 -6.58 0.56 -7.21
CA HIS A 92 -6.81 0.67 -8.64
C HIS A 92 -5.50 0.62 -9.45
N VAL A 93 -4.49 1.39 -9.05
CA VAL A 93 -3.19 1.45 -9.72
C VAL A 93 -2.55 0.07 -9.76
N VAL A 94 -2.46 -0.61 -8.62
CA VAL A 94 -1.82 -1.93 -8.51
C VAL A 94 -2.54 -2.96 -9.39
N ARG A 95 -3.88 -2.90 -9.49
CA ARG A 95 -4.67 -3.79 -10.36
C ARG A 95 -4.43 -3.55 -11.85
N VAL A 96 -4.18 -2.31 -12.27
CA VAL A 96 -3.94 -1.96 -13.68
C VAL A 96 -2.47 -2.15 -14.06
N ASN A 97 -1.57 -1.70 -13.20
CA ASN A 97 -0.14 -1.79 -13.37
C ASN A 97 0.56 -2.01 -12.00
N PRO A 98 0.87 -3.28 -11.66
CA PRO A 98 1.58 -3.67 -10.45
C PRO A 98 2.85 -2.86 -10.18
N GLU A 99 3.73 -2.70 -11.18
CA GLU A 99 5.04 -2.05 -11.02
C GLU A 99 4.89 -0.57 -10.62
N LYS A 100 3.99 0.15 -11.30
CA LYS A 100 3.68 1.55 -10.96
C LYS A 100 3.03 1.67 -9.59
N GLY A 101 2.25 0.67 -9.17
CA GLY A 101 1.64 0.62 -7.84
C GLY A 101 2.68 0.52 -6.71
N ALA A 102 3.76 -0.24 -6.93
CA ALA A 102 4.87 -0.30 -6.00
C ALA A 102 5.58 1.06 -5.87
N GLU A 103 5.88 1.73 -7.00
CA GLU A 103 6.46 3.09 -6.98
C GLU A 103 5.54 4.09 -6.26
N PHE A 104 4.22 3.99 -6.47
CA PHE A 104 3.26 4.87 -5.82
C PHE A 104 3.27 4.72 -4.31
N THR A 105 3.29 3.48 -3.82
CA THR A 105 3.34 3.17 -2.40
C THR A 105 4.53 3.84 -1.73
N SER A 106 5.72 3.72 -2.33
CA SER A 106 6.93 4.37 -1.83
C SER A 106 6.80 5.89 -1.77
N GLN A 107 6.07 6.52 -2.69
CA GLN A 107 5.81 7.96 -2.65
C GLN A 107 4.80 8.35 -1.55
N LEU A 108 3.79 7.52 -1.29
CA LEU A 108 2.76 7.79 -0.27
C LEU A 108 3.27 7.62 1.16
N VAL A 109 4.18 6.69 1.38
CA VAL A 109 4.73 6.39 2.72
C VAL A 109 5.87 7.33 3.10
N ASN A 110 6.63 7.84 2.11
CA ASN A 110 7.74 8.76 2.32
C ASN A 110 7.38 10.25 2.13
N ASP A 111 6.09 10.62 2.14
CA ASP A 111 5.69 12.03 1.97
C ASP A 111 6.12 12.89 3.17
N GLU A 112 6.53 14.14 2.92
CA GLU A 112 7.01 15.09 3.94
C GLU A 112 5.96 15.42 5.02
N ALA A 113 4.67 15.26 4.72
CA ALA A 113 3.58 15.48 5.67
C ALA A 113 3.30 14.24 6.57
N GLY A 114 4.05 13.15 6.38
CA GLY A 114 3.85 11.87 7.04
C GLY A 114 3.16 10.84 6.14
N PRO A 115 3.13 9.55 6.56
CA PRO A 115 2.57 8.47 5.76
C PRO A 115 1.08 8.72 5.47
N MET A 116 0.71 8.77 4.19
CA MET A 116 -0.69 8.98 3.77
C MET A 116 -1.52 7.69 3.79
N VAL A 117 -0.86 6.53 3.95
CA VAL A 117 -1.48 5.21 3.96
C VAL A 117 -0.83 4.36 5.04
N ASP A 118 -1.65 3.59 5.76
CA ASP A 118 -1.19 2.63 6.76
C ASP A 118 -0.46 1.44 6.12
N VAL A 119 0.60 0.97 6.76
CA VAL A 119 1.42 -0.17 6.30
C VAL A 119 0.56 -1.41 6.09
N GLU A 120 -0.36 -1.72 7.01
CA GLU A 120 -1.28 -2.86 6.91
C GLU A 120 -2.11 -2.82 5.62
N ARG A 121 -2.65 -1.65 5.28
CA ARG A 121 -3.47 -1.47 4.07
C ARG A 121 -2.67 -1.68 2.80
N VAL A 122 -1.43 -1.20 2.76
CA VAL A 122 -0.54 -1.42 1.62
C VAL A 122 -0.27 -2.91 1.41
N VAL A 123 0.02 -3.63 2.49
CA VAL A 123 0.31 -5.07 2.44
C VAL A 123 -0.89 -5.85 1.93
N ASP A 124 -2.09 -5.56 2.43
CA ASP A 124 -3.33 -6.19 1.95
C ASP A 124 -3.53 -5.99 0.45
N ILE A 125 -3.22 -4.80 -0.07
CA ILE A 125 -3.36 -4.49 -1.50
C ILE A 125 -2.38 -5.31 -2.33
N PHE A 126 -1.10 -5.35 -1.97
CA PHE A 126 -0.11 -6.15 -2.69
C PHE A 126 -0.44 -7.65 -2.62
N MET A 127 -0.87 -8.13 -1.46
CA MET A 127 -1.31 -9.51 -1.27
C MET A 127 -2.51 -9.87 -2.14
N SER A 128 -3.48 -8.97 -2.27
CA SER A 128 -4.65 -9.17 -3.14
C SER A 128 -4.29 -9.36 -4.62
N GLN A 129 -3.13 -8.85 -5.05
CA GLN A 129 -2.61 -8.98 -6.41
C GLN A 129 -1.48 -10.01 -6.52
N ASN A 130 -1.27 -10.82 -5.49
CA ASN A 130 -0.20 -11.82 -5.40
C ASN A 130 1.22 -11.22 -5.60
N MET A 131 1.42 -9.96 -5.23
CA MET A 131 2.68 -9.24 -5.36
C MET A 131 3.57 -9.48 -4.13
N ILE A 132 4.00 -10.73 -3.97
CA ILE A 132 4.74 -11.18 -2.79
C ILE A 132 6.08 -10.44 -2.64
N GLN A 133 6.88 -10.35 -3.70
CA GLN A 133 8.21 -9.71 -3.62
C GLN A 133 8.13 -8.20 -3.28
N PRO A 134 7.28 -7.38 -3.93
CA PRO A 134 7.09 -5.97 -3.53
C PRO A 134 6.57 -5.81 -2.11
N ALA A 135 5.63 -6.66 -1.68
CA ALA A 135 5.14 -6.67 -0.30
C ALA A 135 6.26 -6.98 0.71
N THR A 136 7.09 -7.98 0.43
CA THR A 136 8.24 -8.32 1.27
C THR A 136 9.21 -7.17 1.36
N SER A 137 9.65 -6.60 0.22
CA SER A 137 10.60 -5.47 0.22
C SER A 137 10.05 -4.29 1.02
N PHE A 138 8.78 -3.95 0.81
CA PHE A 138 8.12 -2.87 1.54
C PHE A 138 8.08 -3.12 3.05
N LEU A 139 7.73 -4.34 3.47
CA LEU A 139 7.68 -4.72 4.87
C LEU A 139 9.07 -4.75 5.52
N LEU A 140 10.12 -5.21 4.82
CA LEU A 140 11.48 -5.19 5.33
C LEU A 140 11.94 -3.75 5.63
N ASP A 141 11.59 -2.79 4.77
CA ASP A 141 11.90 -1.38 4.98
C ASP A 141 11.06 -0.75 6.11
N ALA A 142 9.77 -1.09 6.18
CA ALA A 142 8.84 -0.56 7.18
C ALA A 142 9.07 -1.12 8.60
N LEU A 143 9.62 -2.34 8.69
CA LEU A 143 9.83 -3.08 9.94
C LEU A 143 11.29 -3.10 10.41
N LYS A 144 12.18 -2.33 9.78
CA LYS A 144 13.62 -2.30 10.09
C LYS A 144 13.97 -1.92 11.53
N ASP A 145 13.09 -1.19 12.21
CA ASP A 145 13.27 -0.79 13.62
C ASP A 145 12.88 -1.91 14.61
N ASN A 146 12.34 -3.03 14.11
CA ASN A 146 11.97 -4.22 14.88
C ASN A 146 11.15 -3.92 16.15
N LYS A 147 10.12 -3.07 16.03
CA LYS A 147 9.32 -2.64 17.19
C LYS A 147 8.38 -3.75 17.65
N PRO A 148 8.19 -3.93 18.98
CA PRO A 148 7.29 -4.95 19.53
C PRO A 148 5.84 -4.79 19.06
N GLU A 149 5.40 -3.56 18.84
CA GLU A 149 4.06 -3.21 18.35
C GLU A 149 3.79 -3.75 16.94
N GLN A 150 4.83 -4.01 16.15
CA GLN A 150 4.72 -4.48 14.77
C GLN A 150 4.77 -6.01 14.65
N GLY A 151 4.71 -6.74 15.77
CA GLY A 151 4.75 -8.21 15.78
C GLY A 151 3.78 -8.93 14.83
N PRO A 152 2.52 -8.47 14.68
CA PRO A 152 1.60 -9.02 13.69
C PRO A 152 2.11 -8.89 12.24
N LEU A 153 2.68 -7.73 11.88
CA LEU A 153 3.25 -7.48 10.56
C LEU A 153 4.51 -8.31 10.30
N GLN A 154 5.35 -8.51 11.32
CA GLN A 154 6.50 -9.40 11.24
C GLN A 154 6.08 -10.88 11.03
N THR A 155 5.03 -11.30 11.72
CA THR A 155 4.44 -12.62 11.50
C THR A 155 3.92 -12.72 10.06
N CYS A 156 3.18 -11.71 9.59
CA CYS A 156 2.62 -11.68 8.24
C CYS A 156 3.70 -11.80 7.13
N VAL A 157 4.81 -11.04 7.22
CA VAL A 157 5.88 -11.13 6.22
C VAL A 157 6.52 -12.52 6.20
N LEU A 158 6.75 -13.14 7.36
CA LEU A 158 7.30 -14.48 7.45
C LEU A 158 6.32 -15.52 6.90
N GLU A 159 5.05 -15.45 7.27
CA GLU A 159 4.02 -16.38 6.79
C GLU A 159 3.90 -16.36 5.27
N MET A 160 3.79 -15.16 4.70
CA MET A 160 3.70 -14.97 3.25
C MET A 160 4.93 -15.55 2.54
N ASN A 161 6.14 -15.26 3.03
CA ASN A 161 7.35 -15.78 2.40
C ASN A 161 7.50 -17.30 2.62
N LEU A 162 7.11 -17.87 3.76
CA LEU A 162 7.17 -19.32 3.96
C LEU A 162 6.24 -20.09 3.02
N MET A 163 5.11 -19.50 2.61
CA MET A 163 4.19 -20.15 1.67
C MET A 163 4.60 -19.98 0.20
N HIS A 164 5.24 -18.87 -0.16
CA HIS A 164 5.48 -18.50 -1.55
C HIS A 164 6.96 -18.46 -1.97
N ALA A 165 7.87 -18.19 -1.03
CA ALA A 165 9.31 -18.05 -1.25
C ALA A 165 10.11 -18.50 0.00
N PRO A 166 10.13 -19.81 0.33
CA PRO A 166 10.77 -20.32 1.56
C PRO A 166 12.22 -19.88 1.75
N GLN A 167 12.98 -19.75 0.66
CA GLN A 167 14.37 -19.29 0.68
C GLN A 167 14.52 -17.85 1.21
N VAL A 168 13.53 -16.99 0.96
CA VAL A 168 13.55 -15.61 1.47
C VAL A 168 13.23 -15.62 2.96
N ALA A 169 12.26 -16.43 3.39
CA ALA A 169 11.95 -16.59 4.80
C ALA A 169 13.14 -17.17 5.59
N ASP A 170 13.84 -18.17 5.04
CA ASP A 170 15.05 -18.74 5.64
C ASP A 170 16.14 -17.67 5.84
N ALA A 171 16.34 -16.79 4.87
CA ALA A 171 17.29 -15.68 4.99
C ALA A 171 16.85 -14.64 6.05
N ILE A 172 15.56 -14.31 6.12
CA ILE A 172 15.03 -13.38 7.13
C ILE A 172 15.23 -13.95 8.54
N LEU A 173 14.89 -15.22 8.75
CA LEU A 173 15.04 -15.91 10.03
C LEU A 173 16.51 -16.10 10.40
N GLY A 174 17.35 -16.48 9.44
CA GLY A 174 18.78 -16.70 9.65
C GLY A 174 19.58 -15.43 9.97
N ASN A 175 19.11 -14.27 9.51
CA ASN A 175 19.69 -12.97 9.86
C ASN A 175 19.08 -12.35 11.12
N GLU A 176 18.16 -13.04 11.80
CA GLU A 176 17.49 -12.56 13.02
C GLU A 176 16.87 -11.16 12.86
N MET A 177 16.33 -10.85 11.68
CA MET A 177 15.82 -9.51 11.36
C MET A 177 14.61 -9.10 12.22
N PHE A 178 13.89 -10.07 12.77
CA PHE A 178 12.65 -9.90 13.51
C PHE A 178 12.68 -10.67 14.83
N THR A 179 12.03 -10.13 15.86
CA THR A 179 11.95 -10.79 17.19
C THR A 179 10.51 -10.99 17.71
N PRO A 180 9.60 -9.99 17.73
CA PRO A 180 8.25 -10.13 18.28
C PRO A 180 7.24 -10.80 17.33
N TYR A 181 7.56 -11.90 16.65
CA TYR A 181 6.60 -12.65 15.83
C TYR A 181 6.06 -13.91 16.53
N ASN A 182 4.98 -14.48 15.99
CA ASN A 182 4.37 -15.70 16.51
C ASN A 182 5.23 -16.93 16.20
N ARG A 183 6.15 -17.29 17.10
CA ARG A 183 7.09 -18.41 16.92
C ARG A 183 6.41 -19.75 16.64
N PRO A 184 5.38 -20.20 17.40
CA PRO A 184 4.73 -21.49 17.13
C PRO A 184 4.11 -21.57 15.72
N ARG A 185 3.51 -20.47 15.26
CA ARG A 185 2.92 -20.37 13.92
C ARG A 185 3.99 -20.46 12.82
N ILE A 186 5.09 -19.75 12.99
CA ILE A 186 6.21 -19.73 12.05
C ILE A 186 6.93 -21.09 12.02
N ALA A 187 7.13 -21.74 13.17
CA ALA A 187 7.74 -23.07 13.25
C ALA A 187 6.99 -24.12 12.41
N ASN A 188 5.65 -24.17 12.55
CA ASN A 188 4.80 -25.07 11.77
C ASN A 188 4.88 -24.79 10.25
N LEU A 189 4.97 -23.51 9.87
CA LEU A 189 5.15 -23.16 8.45
C LEU A 189 6.55 -23.50 7.94
N CYS A 190 7.59 -23.38 8.76
CA CYS A 190 8.94 -23.85 8.42
C CYS A 190 8.96 -25.36 8.16
N GLU A 191 8.29 -26.18 8.99
CA GLU A 191 8.16 -27.62 8.73
C GLU A 191 7.50 -27.91 7.39
N LYS A 192 6.37 -27.25 7.11
CA LYS A 192 5.65 -27.41 5.83
C LYS A 192 6.50 -26.99 4.63
N ALA A 193 7.38 -26.01 4.81
CA ALA A 193 8.32 -25.55 3.81
C ALA A 193 9.59 -26.41 3.69
N GLY A 194 9.76 -27.44 4.54
CA GLY A 194 10.94 -28.30 4.58
C GLY A 194 12.15 -27.70 5.30
N LEU A 195 11.98 -26.56 5.96
CA LEU A 195 13.02 -25.85 6.71
C LEU A 195 13.09 -26.38 8.16
N MET A 196 13.44 -27.66 8.32
CA MET A 196 13.41 -28.34 9.61
C MET A 196 14.34 -27.71 10.65
N GLN A 197 15.50 -27.19 10.22
CA GLN A 197 16.44 -26.49 11.09
C GLN A 197 15.80 -25.22 11.68
N ARG A 198 15.14 -24.42 10.84
CA ARG A 198 14.44 -23.21 11.27
C ARG A 198 13.27 -23.53 12.17
N ALA A 199 12.53 -24.61 11.89
CA ALA A 199 11.45 -25.04 12.77
C ALA A 199 11.95 -25.33 14.19
N LEU A 200 13.06 -26.08 14.34
CA LEU A 200 13.67 -26.40 15.64
C LEU A 200 14.16 -25.17 16.41
N GLU A 201 14.69 -24.16 15.72
CA GLU A 201 15.11 -22.91 16.34
C GLU A 201 13.94 -22.11 16.94
N GLN A 202 12.71 -22.36 16.47
CA GLN A 202 11.50 -21.66 16.92
C GLN A 202 10.69 -22.41 17.98
N TYR A 203 10.87 -23.73 18.12
CA TYR A 203 10.13 -24.51 19.09
C TYR A 203 10.69 -24.38 20.51
N GLU A 204 9.78 -24.19 21.47
CA GLU A 204 10.10 -24.15 22.90
C GLU A 204 9.53 -25.38 23.64
N ASP A 205 8.53 -26.06 23.07
CA ASP A 205 7.96 -27.29 23.64
C ASP A 205 8.77 -28.53 23.22
N LEU A 206 9.10 -29.35 24.21
CA LEU A 206 9.77 -30.64 24.04
C LEU A 206 8.97 -31.60 23.13
N ALA A 207 7.64 -31.53 23.13
CA ALA A 207 6.81 -32.35 22.26
C ALA A 207 7.06 -32.04 20.77
N ASP A 208 7.07 -30.77 20.42
CA ASP A 208 7.28 -30.32 19.04
C ASP A 208 8.72 -30.55 18.59
N ILE A 209 9.70 -30.26 19.47
CA ILE A 209 11.12 -30.55 19.24
C ILE A 209 11.32 -32.03 18.88
N LYS A 210 10.70 -32.95 19.64
CA LYS A 210 10.78 -34.39 19.36
C LYS A 210 10.19 -34.76 18.01
N CYS A 211 9.08 -34.15 17.60
CA CYS A 211 8.46 -34.41 16.30
C CYS A 211 9.40 -34.06 15.16
N VAL A 212 10.07 -32.91 15.23
CA VAL A 212 10.97 -32.45 14.16
C VAL A 212 12.28 -33.25 14.14
N ILE A 213 12.81 -33.66 15.30
CA ILE A 213 14.04 -34.46 15.39
C ILE A 213 13.91 -35.82 14.68
N VAL A 214 12.70 -36.38 14.52
CA VAL A 214 12.51 -37.63 13.76
C VAL A 214 13.02 -37.50 12.33
N HIS A 215 13.06 -36.29 11.78
CA HIS A 215 13.68 -35.96 10.50
C HIS A 215 15.22 -35.80 10.59
N ALA A 216 15.88 -36.52 11.51
CA ALA A 216 17.30 -36.40 11.86
C ALA A 216 18.26 -36.38 10.66
N THR A 217 17.91 -37.11 9.59
CA THR A 217 18.70 -37.22 8.36
C THR A 217 18.82 -35.91 7.58
N THR A 218 17.96 -34.93 7.86
CA THR A 218 17.94 -33.62 7.20
C THR A 218 18.94 -32.63 7.83
N PHE A 219 19.45 -32.91 9.03
CA PHE A 219 20.37 -32.01 9.74
C PHE A 219 21.83 -32.35 9.48
N LEU A 220 22.68 -31.32 9.48
CA LEU A 220 24.13 -31.49 9.59
C LEU A 220 24.46 -31.98 11.01
N VAL A 221 25.26 -33.05 11.09
CA VAL A 221 25.63 -33.68 12.37
C VAL A 221 26.27 -32.68 13.34
N GLU A 222 27.14 -31.81 12.84
CA GLU A 222 27.79 -30.76 13.64
C GLU A 222 26.78 -29.75 14.18
N TRP A 223 25.83 -29.30 13.36
CA TRP A 223 24.78 -28.38 13.81
C TRP A 223 23.91 -29.01 14.89
N LEU A 224 23.47 -30.25 14.68
CA LEU A 224 22.63 -30.97 15.64
C LEU A 224 23.36 -31.17 16.98
N THR A 225 24.66 -31.44 16.93
CA THR A 225 25.49 -31.58 18.14
C THR A 225 25.57 -30.26 18.90
N ASN A 226 25.74 -29.13 18.20
CA ASN A 226 25.78 -27.80 18.81
C ASN A 226 24.42 -27.39 19.40
N TYR A 227 23.31 -27.82 18.80
CA TYR A 227 21.96 -27.50 19.28
C TYR A 227 21.65 -28.13 20.66
N PHE A 228 22.17 -29.33 20.94
CA PHE A 228 21.95 -30.02 22.23
C PHE A 228 23.07 -29.84 23.27
N SER A 229 24.13 -29.11 22.92
CA SER A 229 25.24 -28.81 23.83
C SER A 229 24.87 -27.71 24.82
#